data_AF-S2J1I3-F1
#
_entry.id   AF-S2J1I3-F1
#
_cell.length_a   1.000
_cell.length_b   1.000
_cell.length_c   1.000
_cell.angle_alpha   90.00
_cell.angle_beta   90.00
_cell.angle_gamma   90.00
#
_symmetry.space_group_name_H-M   'P 1'
#
loop_
_entity.id
_entity.type
_entity.pdbx_description
1 polymer ?
#
loop_
_entity_poly.entity_id
_entity_poly.type
_entity_poly.pdbx_seq_one_letter_code
_entity_poly.pdbx_strand_id
1 'polypeptide(L)'
;MLLQFQQGNSEDLWSYSSDDLWRSSSVAAFSHNNSTDERTPLLNKIIIPTAARVSKWTESFYKRACILNILPVVVVLIWCSVPIPFDDCDTILCEYFDYINTAVSATALTSPPSRINFWFFLFWYYGIYNAVALFLMTKLFSIYALNWYPRLLGAKTTFALFWMASQTIGVIFYFVPIMNDESVFWVSLTFFTMSMPVIGALVIIHRKRMDRRHRGRVGVLLSTTPPGDGDLSTRRKSSIMRWIPTDLPRLRAPASYRRFLWFCTALTIALLALVGGEMYAYLFLSTMPHTSLDAFIYVYSWVGAIYIMDAMTDYILYRKVRSHPLASIFKLYFFMIYFIFYRNLFARLRSVDQFAIVQLGSFLWVCIYYPIAMTPQVHKALVRFIGVTLTYDEYKEKLGRSFYLRNLAENTTMIGFLCWVNILHFGPNRAAYPYFHMDDKDGNPYNHQLTVIAAIIIWTSELTSAYITRHTFKKAFNHSITQQAVREFEKYPEMIIGFVLVMIHVLQNILMALVKLDFTANLEKVN
;
A
#
# COMPACT_ATOMS: atom_id res chain seq x y z
N MET A 1 30.61 7.58 -6.44
CA MET A 1 29.85 6.30 -6.42
C MET A 1 30.70 5.05 -6.66
N LEU A 2 31.98 5.16 -7.05
CA LEU A 2 32.90 4.03 -7.28
C LEU A 2 33.82 3.66 -6.09
N LEU A 3 33.97 4.53 -5.07
CA LEU A 3 34.91 4.29 -3.96
C LEU A 3 34.27 3.66 -2.69
N GLN A 4 32.98 3.89 -2.42
CA GLN A 4 32.32 3.35 -1.22
C GLN A 4 31.99 1.84 -1.31
N PHE A 5 32.18 1.22 -2.47
CA PHE A 5 32.04 -0.23 -2.63
C PHE A 5 33.38 -0.98 -2.52
N GLN A 6 34.49 -0.27 -2.36
CA GLN A 6 35.85 -0.81 -2.54
C GLN A 6 36.58 -1.14 -1.23
N GLN A 7 36.10 -0.70 -0.07
CA GLN A 7 36.73 -1.01 1.22
C GLN A 7 35.97 -2.12 1.94
N GLY A 8 36.29 -3.36 1.55
CA GLY A 8 36.19 -4.50 2.45
C GLY A 8 37.44 -4.52 3.31
N ASN A 9 37.38 -3.90 4.49
CA ASN A 9 38.18 -4.26 5.66
C ASN A 9 37.73 -3.45 6.87
N SER A 10 37.15 -4.17 7.83
CA SER A 10 37.20 -4.00 9.29
C SER A 10 35.83 -4.25 9.91
N GLU A 11 35.79 -5.18 10.86
CA GLU A 11 34.62 -5.53 11.65
C GLU A 11 34.30 -4.46 12.73
N ASP A 12 34.83 -3.23 12.60
CA ASP A 12 34.79 -2.19 13.64
C ASP A 12 34.00 -0.91 13.28
N LEU A 13 33.28 -0.86 12.16
CA LEU A 13 32.44 0.30 11.77
C LEU A 13 30.96 0.19 12.23
N TRP A 14 30.68 -0.59 13.28
CA TRP A 14 29.31 -0.85 13.77
C TRP A 14 28.73 0.21 14.72
N SER A 15 29.31 1.41 14.78
CA SER A 15 28.73 2.56 15.50
C SER A 15 28.04 3.58 14.58
N TYR A 16 27.61 3.20 13.38
CA TYR A 16 26.77 4.09 12.58
C TYR A 16 25.34 4.09 13.15
N SER A 17 24.97 5.23 13.74
CA SER A 17 23.59 5.58 14.03
C SER A 17 22.74 5.32 12.79
N SER A 18 21.51 4.84 12.98
CA SER A 18 20.55 4.60 11.90
C SER A 18 20.38 5.79 10.96
N ASP A 19 20.76 7.00 11.38
CA ASP A 19 20.70 8.24 10.61
C ASP A 19 21.72 8.33 9.46
N ASP A 20 22.88 7.66 9.56
CA ASP A 20 23.96 7.81 8.57
C ASP A 20 23.84 6.84 7.39
N LEU A 21 23.12 5.72 7.56
CA LEU A 21 22.91 4.74 6.49
C LEU A 21 21.92 5.23 5.41
N TRP A 22 21.05 6.18 5.76
CA TRP A 22 20.06 6.79 4.84
C TRP A 22 20.63 7.94 4.02
N ARG A 23 21.74 8.54 4.46
CA ARG A 23 22.56 9.43 3.64
C ARG A 23 23.42 8.62 2.68
N SER A 24 22.80 7.84 1.79
CA SER A 24 23.55 7.36 0.62
C SER A 24 24.13 8.59 -0.07
N SER A 25 25.41 8.53 -0.45
CA SER A 25 26.07 9.61 -1.19
C SER A 25 25.37 9.94 -2.51
N SER A 26 24.43 9.09 -2.98
CA SER A 26 23.48 9.40 -4.05
C SER A 26 22.41 10.42 -3.68
N VAL A 27 21.84 10.36 -2.47
CA VAL A 27 20.84 11.34 -1.99
C VAL A 27 21.54 12.62 -1.53
N ALA A 28 22.73 12.51 -0.93
CA ALA A 28 23.56 13.65 -0.59
C ALA A 28 24.11 14.36 -1.85
N ALA A 29 24.53 13.65 -2.89
CA ALA A 29 24.95 14.26 -4.15
C ALA A 29 23.79 14.89 -4.94
N PHE A 30 22.56 14.36 -4.80
CA PHE A 30 21.37 15.00 -5.35
C PHE A 30 20.97 16.27 -4.58
N SER A 31 21.21 16.29 -3.26
CA SER A 31 21.00 17.45 -2.38
C SER A 31 22.06 18.55 -2.56
N HIS A 32 23.30 18.18 -2.91
CA HIS A 32 24.42 19.12 -3.03
C HIS A 32 24.53 19.79 -4.42
N ASN A 33 23.82 19.30 -5.44
CA ASN A 33 23.64 19.99 -6.73
C ASN A 33 22.48 20.99 -6.68
N ASN A 34 22.47 21.80 -5.64
CA ASN A 34 21.46 22.83 -5.39
C ASN A 34 21.82 24.14 -6.13
N SER A 35 22.19 24.05 -7.41
CA SER A 35 21.89 25.12 -8.35
C SER A 35 20.49 24.82 -8.88
N THR A 36 19.54 25.67 -8.53
CA THR A 36 18.15 25.64 -9.00
C THR A 36 18.07 25.49 -10.52
N ASP A 37 18.04 24.25 -11.01
CA ASP A 37 17.81 23.96 -12.41
C ASP A 37 16.29 24.00 -12.64
N GLU A 38 15.81 25.16 -13.12
CA GLU A 38 14.42 25.43 -13.47
C GLU A 38 13.83 24.41 -14.47
N ARG A 39 14.70 23.63 -15.14
CA ARG A 39 14.35 22.62 -16.15
C ARG A 39 13.88 21.28 -15.59
N THR A 40 13.90 21.07 -14.28
CA THR A 40 13.37 19.82 -13.69
C THR A 40 11.83 19.81 -13.76
N PRO A 41 11.21 18.85 -14.48
CA PRO A 41 9.76 18.82 -14.69
C PRO A 41 9.03 18.73 -13.34
N LEU A 42 7.90 19.42 -13.21
CA LEU A 42 7.10 19.51 -11.98
C LEU A 42 6.83 18.15 -11.34
N LEU A 43 6.61 17.11 -12.16
CA LEU A 43 6.42 15.74 -11.72
C LEU A 43 7.62 15.19 -10.92
N ASN A 44 8.86 15.46 -11.34
CA ASN A 44 10.06 15.03 -10.60
C ASN A 44 10.19 15.76 -9.26
N LYS A 45 9.80 17.04 -9.20
CA LYS A 45 9.78 17.82 -7.95
C LYS A 45 8.68 17.37 -6.99
N ILE A 46 7.60 16.76 -7.51
CA ILE A 46 6.52 16.15 -6.71
C ILE A 46 6.92 14.75 -6.27
N ILE A 47 7.67 14.01 -7.09
CA ILE A 47 8.14 12.65 -6.79
C ILE A 47 9.22 12.66 -5.70
N ILE A 48 10.09 13.67 -5.63
CA ILE A 48 11.13 13.81 -4.59
C ILE A 48 10.98 15.20 -3.95
N PRO A 49 10.18 15.34 -2.89
CA PRO A 49 9.88 16.63 -2.31
C PRO A 49 11.04 17.03 -1.39
N THR A 50 11.46 18.29 -1.49
CA THR A 50 12.49 18.85 -0.60
C THR A 50 11.92 19.04 0.82
N ALA A 51 12.77 18.90 1.84
CA ALA A 51 12.37 19.14 3.25
C ALA A 51 11.70 20.51 3.46
N ALA A 52 12.20 21.58 2.81
CA ALA A 52 11.60 22.91 2.87
C ALA A 52 10.16 22.96 2.35
N ARG A 53 9.86 22.19 1.29
CA ARG A 53 8.51 22.10 0.73
C ARG A 53 7.58 21.33 1.65
N VAL A 54 8.07 20.22 2.21
CA VAL A 54 7.33 19.43 3.18
C VAL A 54 7.01 20.25 4.42
N SER A 55 7.98 21.02 4.94
CA SER A 55 7.73 21.92 6.08
C SER A 55 6.61 22.92 5.76
N LYS A 56 6.60 23.55 4.58
CA LYS A 56 5.51 24.44 4.13
C LYS A 56 4.16 23.75 4.02
N TRP A 57 4.13 22.47 3.64
CA TRP A 57 2.92 21.64 3.59
C TRP A 57 2.41 21.26 4.98
N THR A 58 3.31 21.05 5.93
CA THR A 58 2.97 20.55 7.28
C THR A 58 2.84 21.64 8.35
N GLU A 59 3.22 22.88 8.03
CA GLU A 59 3.22 24.05 8.90
C GLU A 59 1.86 24.30 9.56
N SER A 60 0.78 24.25 8.77
CA SER A 60 -0.58 24.49 9.24
C SER A 60 -1.39 23.19 9.33
N PHE A 61 -2.27 23.12 10.32
CA PHE A 61 -3.24 22.03 10.46
C PHE A 61 -4.07 21.85 9.18
N TYR A 62 -4.58 22.95 8.61
CA TYR A 62 -5.43 22.92 7.42
C TYR A 62 -4.66 22.46 6.17
N LYS A 63 -3.43 22.96 5.96
CA LYS A 63 -2.58 22.54 4.83
C LYS A 63 -2.27 21.03 4.92
N ARG A 64 -1.92 20.56 6.11
CA ARG A 64 -1.63 19.14 6.36
C ARG A 64 -2.87 18.26 6.15
N ALA A 65 -4.03 18.67 6.66
CA ALA A 65 -5.28 17.95 6.46
C ALA A 65 -5.69 17.93 4.98
N CYS A 66 -5.49 19.04 4.26
CA CYS A 66 -5.72 19.12 2.82
C CYS A 66 -4.86 18.12 2.05
N ILE A 67 -3.56 18.04 2.34
CA ILE A 67 -2.63 17.17 1.61
C ILE A 67 -2.78 15.69 2.01
N LEU A 68 -2.94 15.40 3.29
CA LEU A 68 -2.92 14.02 3.78
C LEU A 68 -4.31 13.37 3.82
N ASN A 69 -5.40 14.12 4.04
CA ASN A 69 -6.75 13.55 4.09
C ASN A 69 -7.56 13.86 2.83
N ILE A 70 -7.59 15.13 2.38
CA ILE A 70 -8.51 15.55 1.31
C ILE A 70 -7.98 15.17 -0.08
N LEU A 71 -6.73 15.48 -0.38
CA LEU A 71 -6.10 15.20 -1.67
C LEU A 71 -6.24 13.72 -2.11
N PRO A 72 -5.89 12.70 -1.30
CA PRO A 72 -6.04 11.31 -1.74
C PRO A 72 -7.49 10.95 -2.02
N VAL A 73 -8.45 11.46 -1.24
CA VAL A 73 -9.88 11.23 -1.48
C VAL A 73 -10.32 11.88 -2.78
N VAL A 74 -10.00 13.17 -3.00
CA VAL A 74 -10.39 13.90 -4.22
C VAL A 74 -9.87 13.20 -5.47
N VAL A 75 -8.64 12.69 -5.47
CA VAL A 75 -8.07 11.92 -6.59
C VAL A 75 -8.92 10.68 -6.89
N VAL A 76 -9.32 9.94 -5.85
CA VAL A 76 -10.16 8.75 -6.00
C VAL A 76 -11.56 9.11 -6.49
N LEU A 77 -12.15 10.18 -5.96
CA LEU A 77 -13.48 10.65 -6.35
C LEU A 77 -13.50 11.09 -7.83
N ILE A 78 -12.47 11.79 -8.30
CA ILE A 78 -12.34 12.16 -9.71
C ILE A 78 -12.24 10.91 -10.58
N TRP A 79 -11.48 9.91 -10.14
CA TRP A 79 -11.33 8.66 -10.89
C TRP A 79 -12.65 7.88 -10.97
N CYS A 80 -13.40 7.76 -9.87
CA CYS A 80 -14.62 6.96 -9.82
C CYS A 80 -15.89 7.70 -10.26
N SER A 81 -15.86 9.03 -10.42
CA SER A 81 -17.01 9.83 -10.87
C SER A 81 -17.14 9.94 -12.38
N VAL A 82 -16.11 9.57 -13.15
CA VAL A 82 -16.20 9.58 -14.62
C VAL A 82 -17.26 8.58 -15.06
N PRO A 83 -18.27 9.01 -15.85
CA PRO A 83 -19.37 8.16 -16.26
C PRO A 83 -18.87 6.97 -17.07
N ILE A 84 -19.26 5.77 -16.64
CA ILE A 84 -18.97 4.51 -17.29
C ILE A 84 -19.95 4.35 -18.47
N PRO A 85 -19.48 4.16 -19.70
CA PRO A 85 -20.35 3.78 -20.81
C PRO A 85 -20.78 2.32 -20.66
N PHE A 86 -22.07 2.06 -20.86
CA PHE A 86 -22.65 0.71 -20.84
C PHE A 86 -23.00 0.28 -22.27
N ASP A 87 -22.63 -0.94 -22.64
CA ASP A 87 -22.81 -1.45 -24.01
C ASP A 87 -24.27 -1.86 -24.29
N ASP A 88 -25.07 -2.10 -23.24
CA ASP A 88 -26.51 -2.44 -23.34
C ASP A 88 -27.41 -1.22 -23.62
N CYS A 89 -26.84 -0.02 -23.72
CA CYS A 89 -27.60 1.21 -23.78
C CYS A 89 -27.10 2.12 -24.90
N ASP A 90 -27.93 2.30 -25.94
CA ASP A 90 -27.59 3.11 -27.12
C ASP A 90 -27.42 4.61 -26.82
N THR A 91 -27.79 5.08 -25.61
CA THR A 91 -27.59 6.47 -25.19
C THR A 91 -27.13 6.59 -23.74
N ILE A 92 -26.07 7.38 -23.53
CA ILE A 92 -25.41 7.73 -22.24
C ILE A 92 -26.39 8.32 -21.18
N LEU A 93 -27.63 8.62 -21.56
CA LEU A 93 -28.60 9.41 -20.77
C LEU A 93 -29.76 8.62 -20.13
N CYS A 94 -29.89 7.32 -20.38
CA CYS A 94 -31.15 6.61 -20.14
C CYS A 94 -31.58 6.43 -18.67
N GLU A 95 -30.70 6.59 -17.68
CA GLU A 95 -31.14 6.47 -16.27
C GLU A 95 -31.39 7.82 -15.58
N TYR A 96 -30.85 8.93 -16.10
CA TYR A 96 -31.03 10.24 -15.45
C TYR A 96 -32.31 10.95 -15.89
N PHE A 97 -32.67 10.89 -17.18
CA PHE A 97 -33.81 11.64 -17.71
C PHE A 97 -35.13 10.86 -17.68
N ASP A 98 -35.10 9.53 -17.73
CA ASP A 98 -36.34 8.74 -17.73
C ASP A 98 -36.90 8.63 -16.31
N TYR A 99 -36.10 8.40 -15.26
CA TYR A 99 -36.59 8.35 -13.88
C TYR A 99 -37.23 9.67 -13.39
N ILE A 100 -36.78 10.82 -13.90
CA ILE A 100 -37.40 12.12 -13.58
C ILE A 100 -38.72 12.33 -14.34
N ASN A 101 -38.91 11.71 -15.50
CA ASN A 101 -40.05 11.98 -16.39
C ASN A 101 -41.07 10.83 -16.51
N THR A 102 -40.76 9.60 -16.11
CA THR A 102 -41.64 8.44 -16.31
C THR A 102 -42.36 8.00 -15.05
N ALA A 103 -43.30 8.84 -14.61
CA ALA A 103 -44.58 8.32 -14.10
C ALA A 103 -45.53 7.94 -15.25
N VAL A 104 -45.10 8.03 -16.53
CA VAL A 104 -45.99 8.01 -17.71
C VAL A 104 -45.66 6.94 -18.77
N SER A 105 -44.60 6.13 -18.71
CA SER A 105 -44.42 5.05 -19.71
C SER A 105 -43.70 3.82 -19.17
N ALA A 106 -44.44 3.01 -18.42
CA ALA A 106 -43.99 1.76 -17.83
C ALA A 106 -44.08 0.55 -18.79
N THR A 107 -43.54 0.65 -20.02
CA THR A 107 -43.66 -0.46 -20.99
C THR A 107 -42.41 -0.85 -21.79
N ALA A 108 -41.20 -0.33 -21.54
CA ALA A 108 -40.06 -0.72 -22.37
C ALA A 108 -38.62 -0.71 -21.78
N LEU A 109 -38.40 -0.82 -20.46
CA LEU A 109 -37.05 -1.13 -19.94
C LEU A 109 -37.07 -2.33 -18.98
N THR A 110 -36.91 -3.52 -19.55
CA THR A 110 -36.62 -4.75 -18.80
C THR A 110 -35.13 -4.78 -18.45
N SER A 111 -34.83 -4.69 -17.15
CA SER A 111 -33.52 -4.83 -16.50
C SER A 111 -32.59 -3.60 -16.49
N PRO A 112 -31.93 -3.30 -15.34
CA PRO A 112 -30.93 -2.25 -15.25
C PRO A 112 -29.72 -2.55 -16.15
N PRO A 113 -29.07 -1.53 -16.74
CA PRO A 113 -27.92 -1.73 -17.64
C PRO A 113 -26.82 -2.49 -16.90
N SER A 114 -26.39 -3.61 -17.49
CA SER A 114 -25.55 -4.59 -16.80
C SER A 114 -24.14 -4.71 -17.37
N ARG A 115 -23.96 -4.40 -18.67
CA ARG A 115 -22.70 -4.58 -19.38
C ARG A 115 -21.88 -3.30 -19.45
N ILE A 116 -20.71 -3.33 -18.82
CA ILE A 116 -19.75 -2.22 -18.82
C ILE A 116 -18.91 -2.29 -20.11
N ASN A 117 -18.67 -1.14 -20.74
CA ASN A 117 -17.76 -1.08 -21.89
C ASN A 117 -16.35 -1.53 -21.49
N PHE A 118 -15.89 -2.61 -22.11
CA PHE A 118 -14.60 -3.23 -21.80
C PHE A 118 -13.40 -2.27 -21.99
N TRP A 119 -13.37 -1.50 -23.07
CA TRP A 119 -12.24 -0.63 -23.39
C TRP A 119 -12.12 0.54 -22.42
N PHE A 120 -13.27 1.12 -22.04
CA PHE A 120 -13.31 2.15 -21.00
C PHE A 120 -12.84 1.57 -19.66
N PHE A 121 -13.36 0.41 -19.28
CA PHE A 121 -12.94 -0.26 -18.04
C PHE A 121 -11.43 -0.52 -18.03
N LEU A 122 -10.88 -1.09 -19.10
CA LEU A 122 -9.47 -1.44 -19.20
C LEU A 122 -8.56 -0.21 -19.07
N PHE A 123 -8.76 0.81 -19.91
CA PHE A 123 -7.81 1.93 -19.98
C PHE A 123 -8.02 2.98 -18.89
N TRP A 124 -9.27 3.28 -18.53
CA TRP A 124 -9.57 4.30 -17.53
C TRP A 124 -9.61 3.69 -16.12
N TYR A 125 -10.51 2.75 -15.89
CA TYR A 125 -10.77 2.21 -14.56
C TYR A 125 -9.57 1.39 -14.06
N TYR A 126 -9.30 0.27 -14.71
CA TYR A 126 -8.20 -0.63 -14.40
C TYR A 126 -6.83 0.01 -14.67
N GLY A 127 -6.70 0.72 -15.79
CA GLY A 127 -5.44 1.35 -16.21
C GLY A 127 -4.93 2.38 -15.22
N ILE A 128 -5.76 3.31 -14.76
CA ILE A 128 -5.35 4.32 -13.77
C ILE A 128 -5.07 3.68 -12.41
N TYR A 129 -5.95 2.76 -11.96
CA TYR A 129 -5.74 2.00 -10.72
C TYR A 129 -4.39 1.28 -10.72
N ASN A 130 -4.06 0.57 -11.81
CA ASN A 130 -2.80 -0.15 -11.91
C ASN A 130 -1.58 0.78 -12.06
N ALA A 131 -1.74 1.93 -12.73
CA ALA A 131 -0.67 2.94 -12.79
C ALA A 131 -0.34 3.49 -11.38
N VAL A 132 -1.36 3.76 -10.56
CA VAL A 132 -1.16 4.18 -9.17
C VAL A 132 -0.48 3.07 -8.35
N ALA A 133 -0.90 1.82 -8.53
CA ALA A 133 -0.29 0.66 -7.86
C ALA A 133 1.21 0.52 -8.20
N LEU A 134 1.57 0.59 -9.48
CA LEU A 134 2.96 0.58 -9.94
C LEU A 134 3.75 1.80 -9.42
N PHE A 135 3.10 2.96 -9.29
CA PHE A 135 3.75 4.17 -8.80
C PHE A 135 4.03 4.07 -7.30
N LEU A 136 3.08 3.55 -6.51
CA LEU A 136 3.26 3.19 -5.12
C LEU A 136 4.46 2.23 -4.96
N MET A 137 4.52 1.17 -5.75
CA MET A 137 5.63 0.22 -5.72
C MET A 137 6.96 0.90 -6.02
N THR A 138 7.02 1.70 -7.08
CA THR A 138 8.22 2.47 -7.43
C THR A 138 8.68 3.37 -6.28
N LYS A 139 7.72 3.96 -5.55
CA LYS A 139 8.00 4.79 -4.38
C LYS A 139 8.50 4.00 -3.18
N LEU A 140 7.94 2.83 -2.89
CA LEU A 140 8.45 1.95 -1.84
C LEU A 140 9.92 1.54 -2.09
N PHE A 141 10.25 1.19 -3.33
CA PHE A 141 11.62 0.87 -3.73
C PHE A 141 12.56 2.08 -3.67
N SER A 142 12.07 3.28 -4.02
CA SER A 142 12.79 4.55 -3.86
C SER A 142 13.15 4.81 -2.39
N ILE A 143 12.19 4.62 -1.48
CA ILE A 143 12.39 4.81 -0.03
C ILE A 143 13.33 3.74 0.54
N TYR A 144 13.31 2.52 -0.01
CA TYR A 144 14.29 1.48 0.29
C TYR A 144 15.69 1.76 -0.33
N ALA A 145 15.83 2.81 -1.14
CA ALA A 145 17.04 3.18 -1.87
C ALA A 145 17.53 2.11 -2.88
N LEU A 146 16.60 1.41 -3.53
CA LEU A 146 16.90 0.41 -4.55
C LEU A 146 16.20 0.71 -5.88
N ASN A 147 16.99 0.88 -6.94
CA ASN A 147 16.45 0.97 -8.29
C ASN A 147 16.14 -0.45 -8.82
N TRP A 148 14.86 -0.69 -9.11
CA TRP A 148 14.37 -1.97 -9.64
C TRP A 148 14.35 -2.03 -11.17
N TYR A 149 14.51 -0.90 -11.86
CA TYR A 149 14.53 -0.82 -13.32
C TYR A 149 15.97 -0.88 -13.88
N PRO A 150 16.16 -1.43 -15.10
CA PRO A 150 17.46 -1.47 -15.75
C PRO A 150 17.90 -0.07 -16.20
N ARG A 151 19.21 0.19 -16.11
CA ARG A 151 19.81 1.50 -16.47
C ARG A 151 19.62 1.87 -17.93
N LEU A 152 19.53 0.87 -18.80
CA LEU A 152 19.39 1.04 -20.26
C LEU A 152 18.02 1.61 -20.63
N LEU A 153 16.95 1.13 -20.00
CA LEU A 153 15.60 1.57 -20.29
C LEU A 153 15.29 2.88 -19.55
N GLY A 154 15.68 2.98 -18.27
CA GLY A 154 15.31 4.10 -17.41
C GLY A 154 13.95 3.91 -16.74
N ALA A 155 13.63 4.76 -15.76
CA ALA A 155 12.47 4.58 -14.89
C ALA A 155 11.13 4.73 -15.63
N LYS A 156 10.99 5.78 -16.45
CA LYS A 156 9.72 6.14 -17.10
C LYS A 156 9.30 5.10 -18.15
N THR A 157 10.25 4.62 -18.94
CA THR A 157 10.01 3.62 -19.99
C THR A 157 9.71 2.25 -19.37
N THR A 158 10.45 1.84 -18.33
CA THR A 158 10.18 0.57 -17.63
C THR A 158 8.80 0.59 -16.98
N PHE A 159 8.42 1.71 -16.37
CA PHE A 159 7.08 1.93 -15.83
C PHE A 159 6.01 1.79 -16.93
N ALA A 160 6.17 2.52 -18.04
CA ALA A 160 5.24 2.47 -19.16
C ALA A 160 5.13 1.06 -19.78
N LEU A 161 6.25 0.34 -19.90
CA LEU A 161 6.28 -1.03 -20.42
C LEU A 161 5.52 -2.00 -19.52
N PHE A 162 5.71 -1.93 -18.20
CA PHE A 162 5.01 -2.82 -17.27
C PHE A 162 3.53 -2.49 -17.18
N TRP A 163 3.18 -1.20 -17.25
CA TRP A 163 1.80 -0.78 -17.36
C TRP A 163 1.17 -1.30 -18.66
N MET A 164 1.80 -1.09 -19.82
CA MET A 164 1.31 -1.61 -21.11
C MET A 164 1.21 -3.14 -21.13
N ALA A 165 2.17 -3.85 -20.54
CA ALA A 165 2.14 -5.30 -20.43
C ALA A 165 0.91 -5.78 -19.65
N SER A 166 0.56 -5.11 -18.55
CA SER A 166 -0.66 -5.42 -17.80
C SER A 166 -1.93 -5.20 -18.62
N GLN A 167 -2.02 -4.11 -19.38
CA GLN A 167 -3.16 -3.84 -20.24
C GLN A 167 -3.26 -4.89 -21.34
N THR A 168 -2.12 -5.29 -21.91
CA THR A 168 -2.05 -6.33 -22.95
C THR A 168 -2.58 -7.67 -22.43
N ILE A 169 -2.22 -8.06 -21.19
CA ILE A 169 -2.76 -9.28 -20.56
C ILE A 169 -4.27 -9.17 -20.37
N GLY A 170 -4.78 -7.99 -19.98
CA GLY A 170 -6.22 -7.74 -19.90
C GLY A 170 -6.94 -7.87 -21.26
N VAL A 171 -6.34 -7.37 -22.34
CA VAL A 171 -6.86 -7.55 -23.72
C VAL A 171 -6.86 -9.02 -24.13
N ILE A 172 -5.80 -9.77 -23.82
CA ILE A 172 -5.73 -11.20 -24.13
C ILE A 172 -6.85 -11.95 -23.40
N PHE A 173 -7.10 -11.62 -22.12
CA PHE A 173 -8.18 -12.22 -21.33
C PHE A 173 -9.56 -11.95 -21.93
N TYR A 174 -9.79 -10.77 -22.48
CA TYR A 174 -11.05 -10.44 -23.16
C TYR A 174 -11.33 -11.34 -24.37
N PHE A 175 -10.31 -11.70 -25.13
CA PHE A 175 -10.46 -12.62 -26.27
C PHE A 175 -10.45 -14.09 -25.86
N VAL A 176 -9.78 -14.44 -24.76
CA VAL A 176 -9.65 -15.80 -24.25
C VAL A 176 -9.97 -15.81 -22.75
N PRO A 177 -11.26 -15.91 -22.37
CA PRO A 177 -11.63 -15.96 -20.97
C PRO A 177 -11.20 -17.30 -20.36
N ILE A 178 -10.14 -17.26 -19.55
CA ILE A 178 -9.60 -18.44 -18.84
C ILE A 178 -10.29 -18.65 -17.48
N MET A 179 -10.85 -17.59 -16.90
CA MET A 179 -11.50 -17.59 -15.59
C MET A 179 -12.94 -17.11 -15.72
N ASN A 180 -13.85 -17.77 -15.00
CA ASN A 180 -15.28 -17.41 -14.97
C ASN A 180 -15.54 -16.15 -14.12
N ASP A 181 -14.70 -15.89 -13.12
CA ASP A 181 -14.84 -14.72 -12.24
C ASP A 181 -13.94 -13.57 -12.70
N GLU A 182 -14.56 -12.55 -13.28
CA GLU A 182 -13.84 -11.39 -13.84
C GLU A 182 -13.12 -10.59 -12.74
N SER A 183 -13.74 -10.36 -11.59
CA SER A 183 -13.16 -9.54 -10.50
C SER A 183 -11.86 -10.13 -9.92
N VAL A 184 -11.84 -11.44 -9.65
CA VAL A 184 -10.67 -12.15 -9.11
C VAL A 184 -9.50 -12.09 -10.10
N PHE A 185 -9.78 -12.17 -11.40
CA PHE A 185 -8.76 -12.05 -12.43
C PHE A 185 -8.05 -10.69 -12.42
N TRP A 186 -8.80 -9.58 -12.42
CA TRP A 186 -8.21 -8.23 -12.45
C TRP A 186 -7.36 -7.91 -11.23
N VAL A 187 -7.76 -8.43 -10.08
CA VAL A 187 -7.07 -8.24 -8.81
C VAL A 187 -5.79 -9.07 -8.78
N SER A 188 -5.89 -10.33 -9.22
CA SER A 188 -4.71 -11.19 -9.42
C SER A 188 -3.73 -10.57 -10.41
N LEU A 189 -4.21 -9.99 -11.51
CA LEU A 189 -3.38 -9.29 -12.48
C LEU A 189 -2.67 -8.08 -11.85
N THR A 190 -3.36 -7.35 -10.98
CA THR A 190 -2.75 -6.23 -10.23
C THR A 190 -1.68 -6.74 -9.26
N PHE A 191 -1.93 -7.85 -8.57
CA PHE A 191 -0.93 -8.48 -7.71
C PHE A 191 0.34 -8.87 -8.51
N PHE A 192 0.18 -9.46 -9.69
CA PHE A 192 1.32 -9.81 -10.56
C PHE A 192 2.10 -8.57 -10.99
N THR A 193 1.41 -7.50 -11.38
CA THR A 193 2.04 -6.26 -11.84
C THR A 193 2.76 -5.52 -10.71
N MET A 194 2.18 -5.46 -9.51
CA MET A 194 2.85 -4.94 -8.31
C MET A 194 4.04 -5.79 -7.87
N SER A 195 4.07 -7.08 -8.23
CA SER A 195 5.19 -7.99 -7.98
C SER A 195 6.33 -7.84 -9.01
N MET A 196 6.08 -7.27 -10.19
CA MET A 196 7.09 -7.10 -11.25
C MET A 196 8.33 -6.31 -10.81
N PRO A 197 8.21 -5.18 -10.07
CA PRO A 197 9.37 -4.50 -9.48
C PRO A 197 10.23 -5.39 -8.58
N VAL A 198 9.63 -6.31 -7.83
CA VAL A 198 10.35 -7.27 -6.97
C VAL A 198 11.17 -8.21 -7.83
N ILE A 199 10.55 -8.78 -8.86
CA ILE A 199 11.21 -9.68 -9.82
C ILE A 199 12.36 -8.95 -10.53
N GLY A 200 12.11 -7.72 -11.02
CA GLY A 200 13.12 -6.88 -11.65
C GLY A 200 14.32 -6.60 -10.74
N ALA A 201 14.06 -6.25 -9.48
CA ALA A 201 15.11 -6.04 -8.48
C ALA A 201 15.92 -7.31 -8.20
N LEU A 202 15.26 -8.47 -8.06
CA LEU A 202 15.90 -9.77 -7.86
C LEU A 202 16.80 -10.13 -9.05
N VAL A 203 16.32 -9.95 -10.28
CA VAL A 203 17.09 -10.20 -11.51
C VAL A 203 18.32 -9.30 -11.59
N ILE A 204 18.18 -8.00 -11.31
CA ILE A 204 19.31 -7.05 -11.33
C ILE A 204 20.37 -7.45 -10.30
N ILE A 205 19.96 -7.81 -9.09
CA ILE A 205 20.89 -8.23 -8.03
C ILE A 205 21.56 -9.56 -8.40
N HIS A 206 20.82 -10.50 -8.96
CA HIS A 206 21.34 -11.79 -9.40
C HIS A 206 22.40 -11.62 -10.49
N ARG A 207 22.11 -10.82 -11.53
CA ARG A 207 23.06 -10.52 -12.61
C ARG A 207 24.34 -9.86 -12.08
N LYS A 208 24.21 -8.83 -11.23
CA LYS A 208 25.37 -8.17 -10.60
C LYS A 208 26.23 -9.14 -9.78
N ARG A 209 25.60 -10.10 -9.11
CA ARG A 209 26.32 -11.13 -8.34
C ARG A 209 27.07 -12.10 -9.26
N MET A 210 26.45 -12.50 -10.36
CA MET A 210 27.07 -13.35 -11.38
C MET A 210 28.27 -12.64 -12.02
N ASP A 211 28.13 -11.38 -12.42
CA ASP A 211 29.22 -10.57 -12.99
C ASP A 211 30.43 -10.44 -12.05
N ARG A 212 30.18 -10.22 -10.75
CA ARG A 212 31.25 -10.19 -9.73
C ARG A 212 31.96 -11.54 -9.60
N ARG A 213 31.23 -12.66 -9.67
CA ARG A 213 31.83 -14.00 -9.65
C ARG A 213 32.69 -14.25 -10.89
N HIS A 214 32.23 -13.84 -12.07
CA HIS A 214 33.01 -13.97 -13.30
C HIS A 214 34.28 -13.11 -13.26
N ARG A 215 34.19 -11.83 -12.84
CA ARG A 215 35.37 -10.97 -12.69
C ARG A 215 36.36 -11.47 -11.63
N GLY A 216 35.87 -12.01 -10.51
CA GLY A 216 36.71 -12.61 -9.48
C GLY A 216 37.46 -13.84 -9.98
N ARG A 217 36.80 -14.71 -10.77
CA ARG A 217 37.45 -15.87 -11.41
C ARG A 217 38.49 -15.47 -12.46
N VAL A 218 38.20 -14.46 -13.28
CA VAL A 218 39.12 -13.96 -14.32
C VAL A 218 40.33 -13.25 -13.69
N GLY A 219 40.14 -12.50 -12.60
CA GLY A 219 41.25 -11.86 -11.87
C GLY A 219 42.23 -12.85 -11.24
N VAL A 220 41.76 -13.99 -10.75
CA VAL A 220 42.60 -15.08 -10.24
C VAL A 220 43.37 -15.79 -11.36
N LEU A 221 42.79 -15.86 -12.56
CA LEU A 221 43.42 -16.46 -13.75
C LEU A 221 44.48 -15.56 -14.38
N LEU A 222 44.37 -14.24 -14.21
CA LEU A 222 45.33 -13.24 -14.73
C LEU A 222 46.47 -12.91 -13.75
N SER A 223 46.38 -13.31 -12.47
CA SER A 223 47.45 -13.08 -11.49
C SER A 223 48.53 -14.18 -11.48
N THR A 224 48.50 -15.12 -12.42
CA THR A 224 49.62 -16.06 -12.64
C THR A 224 50.72 -15.36 -13.43
N THR A 225 51.70 -14.78 -12.72
CA THR A 225 52.96 -14.27 -13.29
C THR A 225 53.74 -15.35 -14.04
N PRO A 226 54.59 -15.00 -15.03
CA PRO A 226 55.35 -15.96 -15.83
C PRO A 226 56.45 -16.65 -15.01
N PRO A 227 57.01 -17.79 -15.49
CA PRO A 227 57.92 -18.61 -14.72
C PRO A 227 59.31 -17.96 -14.60
N GLY A 228 59.74 -17.68 -13.37
CA GLY A 228 61.15 -17.54 -13.02
C GLY A 228 61.63 -18.84 -12.36
N ASP A 229 62.79 -19.32 -12.79
CA ASP A 229 63.41 -20.60 -12.44
C ASP A 229 63.42 -20.88 -10.93
N GLY A 230 62.90 -22.05 -10.54
CA GLY A 230 62.85 -22.47 -9.14
C GLY A 230 62.00 -23.71 -8.91
N ASP A 231 62.65 -24.87 -9.06
CA ASP A 231 62.39 -26.16 -8.42
C ASP A 231 61.04 -26.89 -8.63
N LEU A 232 61.13 -28.05 -9.31
CA LEU A 232 60.01 -28.79 -9.89
C LEU A 232 59.30 -29.74 -8.88
N SER A 233 59.89 -29.99 -7.71
CA SER A 233 59.44 -31.04 -6.79
C SER A 233 58.45 -30.53 -5.71
N THR A 234 58.54 -29.27 -5.32
CA THR A 234 57.67 -28.65 -4.29
C THR A 234 56.41 -27.99 -4.89
N ARG A 235 56.39 -27.78 -6.21
CA ARG A 235 55.33 -27.05 -6.93
C ARG A 235 54.09 -27.90 -7.24
N ARG A 236 54.23 -29.22 -7.34
CA ARG A 236 53.10 -30.12 -7.65
C ARG A 236 52.15 -30.31 -6.47
N LYS A 237 52.66 -30.28 -5.24
CA LYS A 237 51.83 -30.36 -4.01
C LYS A 237 51.17 -29.02 -3.64
N SER A 238 51.78 -27.88 -3.97
CA SER A 238 51.19 -26.56 -3.69
C SER A 238 50.21 -26.07 -4.76
N SER A 239 50.22 -26.66 -5.95
CA SER A 239 49.27 -26.30 -7.02
C SER A 239 47.93 -27.01 -6.85
N ILE A 240 47.92 -28.32 -6.55
CA ILE A 240 46.67 -29.09 -6.36
C ILE A 240 45.92 -28.66 -5.08
N MET A 241 46.64 -28.33 -4.00
CA MET A 241 46.04 -27.86 -2.74
C MET A 241 45.50 -26.42 -2.81
N ARG A 242 45.85 -25.64 -3.85
CA ARG A 242 45.36 -24.27 -4.07
C ARG A 242 44.09 -24.22 -4.93
N TRP A 243 43.71 -25.35 -5.56
CA TRP A 243 42.45 -25.50 -6.30
C TRP A 243 41.28 -25.92 -5.41
N ILE A 244 41.53 -26.38 -4.19
CA ILE A 244 40.50 -26.51 -3.17
C ILE A 244 40.39 -25.13 -2.53
N PRO A 245 39.29 -24.38 -2.73
CA PRO A 245 39.07 -23.15 -2.01
C PRO A 245 38.87 -23.54 -0.53
N THR A 246 39.93 -23.50 0.26
CA THR A 246 39.85 -23.63 1.73
C THR A 246 39.10 -22.44 2.34
N ASP A 247 38.98 -21.35 1.59
CA ASP A 247 37.90 -20.40 1.74
C ASP A 247 36.73 -20.82 0.86
N LEU A 248 35.88 -21.74 1.34
CA LEU A 248 34.46 -21.64 1.02
C LEU A 248 34.09 -20.22 1.47
N PRO A 249 33.93 -19.22 0.57
CA PRO A 249 33.57 -17.90 1.02
C PRO A 249 32.18 -18.13 1.61
N ARG A 250 32.10 -18.05 2.94
CA ARG A 250 30.90 -18.25 3.75
C ARG A 250 29.72 -17.88 2.86
N LEU A 251 28.91 -18.88 2.44
CA LEU A 251 27.72 -18.72 1.61
C LEU A 251 26.70 -17.73 2.20
N ARG A 252 27.00 -17.19 3.38
CA ARG A 252 26.41 -16.02 4.02
C ARG A 252 26.29 -14.89 3.00
N ALA A 253 25.07 -14.78 2.49
CA ALA A 253 24.64 -13.65 1.70
C ALA A 253 25.06 -12.33 2.39
N PRO A 254 25.50 -11.31 1.63
CA PRO A 254 25.79 -9.99 2.19
C PRO A 254 24.62 -9.51 3.06
N ALA A 255 24.92 -8.83 4.16
CA ALA A 255 23.90 -8.37 5.10
C ALA A 255 22.82 -7.52 4.40
N SER A 256 23.18 -6.74 3.38
CA SER A 256 22.26 -5.97 2.54
C SER A 256 21.29 -6.85 1.74
N TYR A 257 21.76 -7.95 1.14
CA TYR A 257 20.90 -8.89 0.42
C TYR A 257 19.88 -9.55 1.36
N ARG A 258 20.31 -9.92 2.57
CA ARG A 258 19.40 -10.47 3.57
C ARG A 258 18.34 -9.45 4.00
N ARG A 259 18.70 -8.18 4.19
CA ARG A 259 17.72 -7.10 4.46
C ARG A 259 16.75 -6.92 3.30
N PHE A 260 17.23 -7.03 2.06
CA PHE A 260 16.38 -6.94 0.87
C PHE A 260 15.37 -8.09 0.79
N LEU A 261 15.80 -9.33 1.05
CA LEU A 261 14.87 -10.46 1.11
C LEU A 261 13.80 -10.27 2.18
N TRP A 262 14.16 -9.76 3.37
CA TRP A 262 13.18 -9.43 4.41
C TRP A 262 12.21 -8.33 3.96
N PHE A 263 12.68 -7.33 3.22
CA PHE A 263 11.81 -6.33 2.60
C PHE A 263 10.83 -6.97 1.59
N CYS A 264 11.32 -7.85 0.71
CA CYS A 264 10.47 -8.60 -0.21
C CYS A 264 9.43 -9.44 0.54
N THR A 265 9.80 -10.11 1.63
CA THR A 265 8.86 -10.87 2.45
C THR A 265 7.78 -9.98 3.06
N ALA A 266 8.15 -8.82 3.64
CA ALA A 266 7.17 -7.88 4.19
C ALA A 266 6.20 -7.37 3.10
N LEU A 267 6.75 -7.05 1.93
CA LEU A 267 5.96 -6.62 0.78
C LEU A 267 5.01 -7.71 0.26
N THR A 268 5.48 -8.96 0.17
CA THR A 268 4.63 -10.10 -0.19
C THR A 268 3.49 -10.29 0.82
N ILE A 269 3.75 -10.17 2.12
CA ILE A 269 2.69 -10.24 3.14
C ILE A 269 1.65 -9.13 2.93
N ALA A 270 2.09 -7.89 2.66
CA ALA A 270 1.18 -6.78 2.39
C ALA A 270 0.34 -7.00 1.13
N LEU A 271 0.95 -7.49 0.03
CA LEU A 271 0.23 -7.80 -1.21
C LEU A 271 -0.75 -8.98 -1.03
N LEU A 272 -0.38 -9.99 -0.23
CA LEU A 272 -1.27 -11.10 0.12
C LEU A 272 -2.45 -10.65 0.98
N ALA A 273 -2.29 -9.63 1.83
CA ALA A 273 -3.41 -9.06 2.59
C ALA A 273 -4.46 -8.44 1.68
N LEU A 274 -4.05 -7.83 0.55
CA LEU A 274 -4.98 -7.27 -0.43
C LEU A 274 -5.76 -8.36 -1.14
N VAL A 275 -5.07 -9.31 -1.78
CA VAL A 275 -5.70 -10.42 -2.51
C VAL A 275 -6.54 -11.30 -1.57
N GLY A 276 -5.99 -11.58 -0.38
CA GLY A 276 -6.68 -12.36 0.64
C GLY A 276 -7.97 -11.69 1.10
N GLY A 277 -7.99 -10.37 1.27
CA GLY A 277 -9.20 -9.66 1.70
C GLY A 277 -10.34 -9.72 0.68
N GLU A 278 -9.99 -9.72 -0.60
CA GLU A 278 -10.98 -9.83 -1.68
C GLU A 278 -11.45 -11.25 -1.92
N MET A 279 -10.53 -12.21 -1.94
CA MET A 279 -10.88 -13.63 -2.00
C MET A 279 -11.75 -14.04 -0.81
N TYR A 280 -11.44 -13.50 0.36
CA TYR A 280 -12.29 -13.61 1.53
C TYR A 280 -13.66 -13.01 1.19
N ALA A 281 -13.78 -11.71 0.91
CA ALA A 281 -15.07 -11.07 0.61
C ALA A 281 -15.93 -11.82 -0.43
N TYR A 282 -15.31 -12.34 -1.49
CA TYR A 282 -15.95 -13.21 -2.49
C TYR A 282 -16.54 -14.47 -1.86
N LEU A 283 -15.77 -15.22 -1.06
CA LEU A 283 -16.21 -16.44 -0.39
C LEU A 283 -17.43 -16.21 0.51
N PHE A 284 -17.50 -15.06 1.18
CA PHE A 284 -18.66 -14.70 2.00
C PHE A 284 -19.90 -14.43 1.17
N LEU A 285 -19.74 -13.71 0.06
CA LEU A 285 -20.84 -13.43 -0.86
C LEU A 285 -21.32 -14.70 -1.58
N SER A 286 -20.43 -15.64 -1.88
CA SER A 286 -20.79 -16.89 -2.56
C SER A 286 -21.50 -17.92 -1.66
N THR A 287 -21.47 -17.73 -0.35
CA THR A 287 -21.99 -18.70 0.64
C THR A 287 -23.27 -18.25 1.34
N MET A 288 -23.94 -17.22 0.83
CA MET A 288 -25.25 -16.77 1.35
C MET A 288 -26.30 -17.90 1.34
N PRO A 289 -27.28 -17.93 2.29
CA PRO A 289 -27.59 -16.92 3.31
C PRO A 289 -26.88 -17.13 4.66
N HIS A 290 -26.40 -16.02 5.26
CA HIS A 290 -25.71 -16.00 6.55
C HIS A 290 -26.56 -15.37 7.65
N THR A 291 -26.36 -15.78 8.91
CA THR A 291 -26.91 -15.07 10.08
C THR A 291 -26.09 -13.82 10.42
N SER A 292 -26.64 -12.93 11.27
CA SER A 292 -25.91 -11.73 11.72
C SER A 292 -24.67 -12.05 12.55
N LEU A 293 -24.69 -13.17 13.28
CA LEU A 293 -23.55 -13.67 14.04
C LEU A 293 -22.43 -14.15 13.10
N ASP A 294 -22.79 -14.86 12.04
CA ASP A 294 -21.82 -15.33 11.04
C ASP A 294 -21.10 -14.15 10.37
N ALA A 295 -21.85 -13.11 9.98
CA ALA A 295 -21.28 -11.88 9.43
C ALA A 295 -20.30 -11.18 10.40
N PHE A 296 -20.61 -11.18 11.70
CA PHE A 296 -19.74 -10.61 12.73
C PHE A 296 -18.44 -11.41 12.89
N ILE A 297 -18.53 -12.74 13.10
CA ILE A 297 -17.35 -13.61 13.23
C ILE A 297 -16.48 -13.53 11.98
N TYR A 298 -17.13 -13.52 10.83
CA TYR A 298 -16.47 -13.44 9.54
C TYR A 298 -15.62 -12.17 9.41
N VAL A 299 -16.15 -10.99 9.71
CA VAL A 299 -15.38 -9.75 9.61
C VAL A 299 -14.30 -9.65 10.69
N TYR A 300 -14.61 -10.03 11.93
CA TYR A 300 -13.65 -9.92 13.03
C TYR A 300 -12.48 -10.90 12.93
N SER A 301 -12.68 -12.09 12.33
CA SER A 301 -11.59 -13.02 12.04
C SER A 301 -10.61 -12.45 11.00
N TRP A 302 -11.11 -11.78 9.95
CA TRP A 302 -10.27 -11.09 8.98
C TRP A 302 -9.55 -9.88 9.57
N VAL A 303 -10.24 -9.09 10.40
CA VAL A 303 -9.62 -8.01 11.18
C VAL A 303 -8.47 -8.55 12.03
N GLY A 304 -8.67 -9.70 12.70
CA GLY A 304 -7.61 -10.39 13.44
C GLY A 304 -6.42 -10.77 12.55
N ALA A 305 -6.69 -11.33 11.37
CA ALA A 305 -5.65 -11.66 10.39
C ALA A 305 -4.85 -10.42 9.95
N ILE A 306 -5.51 -9.28 9.70
CA ILE A 306 -4.87 -8.00 9.38
C ILE A 306 -3.93 -7.56 10.50
N TYR A 307 -4.37 -7.63 11.77
CA TYR A 307 -3.51 -7.26 12.90
C TYR A 307 -2.29 -8.17 13.05
N ILE A 308 -2.44 -9.46 12.76
CA ILE A 308 -1.32 -10.41 12.77
C ILE A 308 -0.33 -10.07 11.64
N MET A 309 -0.82 -9.83 10.42
CA MET A 309 0.01 -9.44 9.28
C MET A 309 0.72 -8.10 9.50
N ASP A 310 0.03 -7.12 10.09
CA ASP A 310 0.59 -5.84 10.52
C ASP A 310 1.70 -6.04 11.57
N ALA A 311 1.46 -6.84 12.61
CA ALA A 311 2.46 -7.13 13.63
C ALA A 311 3.70 -7.84 13.05
N MET A 312 3.50 -8.79 12.12
CA MET A 312 4.58 -9.49 11.42
C MET A 312 5.41 -8.54 10.56
N THR A 313 4.76 -7.70 9.75
CA THR A 313 5.44 -6.75 8.85
C THR A 313 6.14 -5.64 9.63
N ASP A 314 5.53 -5.11 10.69
CA ASP A 314 6.16 -4.12 11.59
C ASP A 314 7.40 -4.72 12.26
N TYR A 315 7.34 -5.98 12.72
CA TYR A 315 8.51 -6.68 13.26
C TYR A 315 9.63 -6.82 12.21
N ILE A 316 9.30 -7.26 10.99
CA ILE A 316 10.27 -7.43 9.90
C ILE A 316 10.91 -6.08 9.53
N LEU A 317 10.11 -5.04 9.35
CA LEU A 317 10.57 -3.72 8.91
C LEU A 317 11.40 -3.02 9.98
N TYR A 318 11.01 -3.13 11.26
CA TYR A 318 11.73 -2.49 12.36
C TYR A 318 13.01 -3.25 12.75
N ARG A 319 12.96 -4.59 12.89
CA ARG A 319 14.10 -5.38 13.37
C ARG A 319 15.06 -5.80 12.27
N LYS A 320 14.55 -6.27 11.13
CA LYS A 320 15.37 -6.87 10.06
C LYS A 320 15.79 -5.83 9.04
N VAL A 321 14.84 -5.06 8.51
CA VAL A 321 15.11 -4.03 7.49
C VAL A 321 15.70 -2.76 8.11
N ARG A 322 15.24 -2.40 9.32
CA ARG A 322 15.61 -1.19 10.07
C ARG A 322 15.26 0.11 9.35
N SER A 323 14.16 0.11 8.59
CA SER A 323 13.70 1.30 7.86
C SER A 323 12.49 1.91 8.54
N HIS A 324 12.70 3.11 9.10
CA HIS A 324 11.66 3.85 9.80
C HIS A 324 10.55 4.36 8.87
N PRO A 325 10.85 5.05 7.74
CA PRO A 325 9.80 5.56 6.84
C PRO A 325 8.97 4.44 6.23
N LEU A 326 9.62 3.32 5.90
CA LEU A 326 8.96 2.17 5.31
C LEU A 326 8.02 1.48 6.31
N ALA A 327 8.44 1.33 7.57
CA ALA A 327 7.58 0.81 8.64
C ALA A 327 6.31 1.68 8.79
N SER A 328 6.44 3.00 8.75
CA SER A 328 5.30 3.92 8.83
C SER A 328 4.34 3.77 7.65
N ILE A 329 4.85 3.59 6.43
CA ILE A 329 4.01 3.44 5.23
C ILE A 329 3.23 2.12 5.28
N PHE A 330 3.88 1.02 5.66
CA PHE A 330 3.22 -0.27 5.83
C PHE A 330 2.20 -0.24 6.97
N LYS A 331 2.52 0.44 8.08
CA LYS A 331 1.59 0.63 9.19
C LYS A 331 0.32 1.37 8.74
N LEU A 332 0.49 2.44 7.96
CA LEU A 332 -0.63 3.16 7.36
C LEU A 332 -1.43 2.26 6.40
N TYR A 333 -0.75 1.46 5.58
CA TYR A 333 -1.39 0.54 4.64
C TYR A 333 -2.33 -0.46 5.34
N PHE A 334 -1.87 -1.11 6.40
CA PHE A 334 -2.72 -2.03 7.17
C PHE A 334 -3.85 -1.31 7.92
N PHE A 335 -3.61 -0.09 8.45
CA PHE A 335 -4.69 0.70 9.02
C PHE A 335 -5.75 1.09 8.00
N MET A 336 -5.36 1.48 6.78
CA MET A 336 -6.29 1.80 5.70
C MET A 336 -7.16 0.59 5.35
N ILE A 337 -6.56 -0.60 5.19
CA ILE A 337 -7.31 -1.84 4.92
C ILE A 337 -8.29 -2.12 6.06
N TYR A 338 -7.82 -2.08 7.31
CA TYR A 338 -8.66 -2.32 8.49
C TYR A 338 -9.89 -1.39 8.51
N PHE A 339 -9.70 -0.08 8.35
CA PHE A 339 -10.80 0.87 8.42
C PHE A 339 -11.77 0.73 7.26
N ILE A 340 -11.31 0.40 6.06
CA ILE A 340 -12.21 0.16 4.92
C ILE A 340 -13.13 -1.05 5.18
N PHE A 341 -12.57 -2.18 5.61
CA PHE A 341 -13.39 -3.34 5.97
C PHE A 341 -14.35 -3.02 7.12
N TYR A 342 -13.88 -2.25 8.10
CA TYR A 342 -14.72 -1.77 9.19
C TYR A 342 -15.86 -0.85 8.72
N ARG A 343 -15.63 0.05 7.75
CA ARG A 343 -16.69 0.90 7.17
C ARG A 343 -17.71 0.10 6.36
N ASN A 344 -17.25 -0.85 5.56
CA ASN A 344 -18.12 -1.67 4.74
C ASN A 344 -18.97 -2.65 5.56
N LEU A 345 -18.53 -2.99 6.78
CA LEU A 345 -19.37 -3.70 7.75
C LEU A 345 -20.57 -2.83 8.17
N PHE A 346 -20.37 -1.54 8.41
CA PHE A 346 -21.45 -0.63 8.83
C PHE A 346 -22.55 -0.46 7.80
N ALA A 347 -22.21 -0.46 6.51
CA ALA A 347 -23.21 -0.40 5.45
C ALA A 347 -24.13 -1.65 5.39
N ARG A 348 -23.80 -2.74 6.10
CA ARG A 348 -24.54 -4.02 6.06
C ARG A 348 -25.09 -4.50 7.39
N LEU A 349 -24.73 -3.87 8.51
CA LEU A 349 -25.18 -4.30 9.83
C LEU A 349 -26.69 -4.07 9.97
N ARG A 350 -27.48 -5.13 10.17
CA ARG A 350 -28.96 -5.07 10.18
C ARG A 350 -29.59 -4.55 11.48
N SER A 351 -28.79 -4.11 12.48
CA SER A 351 -29.27 -3.65 13.80
C SER A 351 -28.49 -2.44 14.33
N VAL A 352 -29.22 -1.41 14.80
CA VAL A 352 -28.68 -0.16 15.38
C VAL A 352 -28.04 -0.40 16.77
N ASP A 353 -28.51 -1.39 17.52
CA ASP A 353 -27.98 -1.67 18.86
C ASP A 353 -26.59 -2.31 18.80
N GLN A 354 -26.40 -3.25 17.86
CA GLN A 354 -25.08 -3.84 17.59
C GLN A 354 -24.08 -2.78 17.15
N PHE A 355 -24.56 -1.81 16.35
CA PHE A 355 -23.78 -0.67 15.91
C PHE A 355 -23.31 0.20 17.08
N ALA A 356 -24.21 0.56 18.00
CA ALA A 356 -23.87 1.39 19.16
C ALA A 356 -22.84 0.69 20.06
N ILE A 357 -22.96 -0.62 20.27
CA ILE A 357 -22.03 -1.40 21.11
C ILE A 357 -20.63 -1.45 20.49
N VAL A 358 -20.53 -1.76 19.19
CA VAL A 358 -19.23 -1.81 18.50
C VAL A 358 -18.56 -0.44 18.50
N GLN A 359 -19.33 0.63 18.28
CA GLN A 359 -18.78 1.98 18.27
C GLN A 359 -18.34 2.44 19.66
N LEU A 360 -19.13 2.16 20.70
CA LEU A 360 -18.77 2.43 22.08
C LEU A 360 -17.50 1.66 22.47
N GLY A 361 -17.40 0.39 22.06
CA GLY A 361 -16.21 -0.43 22.25
C GLY A 361 -14.97 0.16 21.59
N SER A 362 -15.09 0.61 20.34
CA SER A 362 -14.02 1.29 19.60
C SER A 362 -13.58 2.60 20.28
N PHE A 363 -14.56 3.42 20.70
CA PHE A 363 -14.33 4.68 21.42
C PHE A 363 -13.58 4.44 22.74
N LEU A 364 -14.08 3.53 23.57
CA LEU A 364 -13.49 3.20 24.87
C LEU A 364 -12.11 2.57 24.71
N TRP A 365 -11.95 1.66 23.74
CA TRP A 365 -10.67 1.07 23.42
C TRP A 365 -9.64 2.15 23.12
N VAL A 366 -9.94 3.10 22.23
CA VAL A 366 -8.97 4.16 21.88
C VAL A 366 -8.64 5.03 23.09
N CYS A 367 -9.64 5.47 23.85
CA CYS A 367 -9.47 6.35 25.00
C CYS A 367 -8.74 5.70 26.19
N ILE A 368 -8.82 4.37 26.34
CA ILE A 368 -8.26 3.64 27.50
C ILE A 368 -6.96 2.93 27.11
N TYR A 369 -6.97 2.15 26.03
CA TYR A 369 -5.84 1.30 25.64
C TYR A 369 -4.59 2.13 25.34
N TYR A 370 -4.70 3.19 24.52
CA TYR A 370 -3.54 3.97 24.11
C TYR A 370 -2.85 4.68 25.28
N PRO A 371 -3.57 5.34 26.21
CA PRO A 371 -2.95 5.89 27.42
C PRO A 371 -2.33 4.83 28.33
N ILE A 372 -2.99 3.69 28.53
CA ILE A 372 -2.43 2.59 29.35
C ILE A 372 -1.16 2.04 28.70
N ALA A 373 -1.18 1.78 27.40
CA ALA A 373 -0.05 1.26 26.64
C ALA A 373 1.16 2.21 26.66
N MET A 374 0.93 3.52 26.82
CA MET A 374 1.98 4.54 26.90
C MET A 374 2.68 4.57 28.27
N THR A 375 2.14 3.90 29.29
CA THR A 375 2.73 3.93 30.64
C THR A 375 4.08 3.20 30.72
N PRO A 376 5.00 3.66 31.59
CA PRO A 376 6.30 3.00 31.78
C PRO A 376 6.16 1.61 32.39
N GLN A 377 5.05 1.31 33.08
CA GLN A 377 4.78 -0.01 33.63
C GLN A 377 4.55 -1.05 32.53
N VAL A 378 3.74 -0.69 31.51
CA VAL A 378 3.51 -1.56 30.35
C VAL A 378 4.81 -1.76 29.57
N HIS A 379 5.60 -0.71 29.36
CA HIS A 379 6.93 -0.86 28.73
C HIS A 379 7.83 -1.83 29.50
N LYS A 380 7.95 -1.68 30.83
CA LYS A 380 8.72 -2.61 31.68
C LYS A 380 8.20 -4.04 31.60
N ALA A 381 6.89 -4.23 31.55
CA ALA A 381 6.28 -5.55 31.37
C ALA A 381 6.62 -6.14 29.99
N LEU A 382 6.52 -5.36 28.92
CA LEU A 382 6.89 -5.79 27.56
C LEU A 382 8.38 -6.13 27.44
N VAL A 383 9.25 -5.37 28.09
CA VAL A 383 10.69 -5.68 28.16
C VAL A 383 10.91 -7.01 28.88
N ARG A 384 10.21 -7.26 30.00
CA ARG A 384 10.35 -8.46 30.82
C ARG A 384 9.77 -9.73 30.16
N PHE A 385 8.60 -9.65 29.56
CA PHE A 385 7.88 -10.80 29.02
C PHE A 385 8.16 -11.07 27.54
N ILE A 386 8.33 -10.02 26.73
CA ILE A 386 8.47 -10.14 25.26
C ILE A 386 9.92 -9.89 24.82
N GLY A 387 10.77 -9.33 25.69
CA GLY A 387 12.17 -9.01 25.34
C GLY A 387 12.27 -7.82 24.39
N VAL A 388 11.38 -6.84 24.54
CA VAL A 388 11.47 -5.57 23.79
C VAL A 388 12.80 -4.87 24.13
N THR A 389 13.61 -4.55 23.12
CA THR A 389 14.92 -3.89 23.33
C THR A 389 14.87 -2.39 23.03
N LEU A 390 13.68 -1.83 22.75
CA LEU A 390 13.51 -0.40 22.51
C LEU A 390 13.63 0.36 23.83
N THR A 391 14.27 1.52 23.78
CA THR A 391 14.23 2.45 24.91
C THR A 391 12.80 2.93 25.15
N TYR A 392 12.52 3.42 26.35
CA TYR A 392 11.18 3.93 26.67
C TYR A 392 10.77 5.08 25.74
N ASP A 393 11.70 5.98 25.41
CA ASP A 393 11.43 7.11 24.52
C ASP A 393 11.16 6.65 23.07
N GLU A 394 11.93 5.71 22.55
CA GLU A 394 11.67 5.13 21.22
C GLU A 394 10.32 4.37 21.17
N TYR A 395 9.97 3.68 22.26
CA TYR A 395 8.67 3.01 22.39
C TYR A 395 7.51 4.00 22.39
N LYS A 396 7.67 5.09 23.15
CA LYS A 396 6.71 6.19 23.23
C LYS A 396 6.50 6.86 21.88
N GLU A 397 7.59 7.15 21.17
CA GLU A 397 7.56 7.68 19.81
C GLU A 397 6.87 6.72 18.83
N LYS A 398 7.17 5.42 18.91
CA LYS A 398 6.51 4.39 18.08
C LYS A 398 5.00 4.35 18.32
N LEU A 399 4.56 4.39 19.59
CA LEU A 399 3.15 4.37 19.94
C LEU A 399 2.43 5.65 19.49
N GLY A 400 3.04 6.82 19.71
CA GLY A 400 2.54 8.11 19.23
C GLY A 400 2.37 8.14 17.71
N ARG A 401 3.35 7.63 16.97
CA ARG A 401 3.26 7.50 15.51
C ARG A 401 2.14 6.55 15.08
N SER A 402 2.05 5.36 15.69
CA SER A 402 0.99 4.40 15.38
C SER A 402 -0.39 5.03 15.57
N PHE A 403 -0.59 5.77 16.66
CA PHE A 403 -1.83 6.50 16.90
C PHE A 403 -2.06 7.63 15.90
N TYR A 404 -1.03 8.37 15.48
CA TYR A 404 -1.15 9.38 14.43
C TYR A 404 -1.64 8.77 13.11
N LEU A 405 -0.99 7.68 12.67
CA LEU A 405 -1.32 6.98 11.42
C LEU A 405 -2.71 6.35 11.47
N ARG A 406 -3.11 5.83 12.63
CA ARG A 406 -4.48 5.35 12.85
C ARG A 406 -5.50 6.47 12.60
N ASN A 407 -5.35 7.62 13.25
CA ASN A 407 -6.25 8.75 13.04
C ASN A 407 -6.25 9.26 11.59
N LEU A 408 -5.10 9.19 10.91
CA LEU A 408 -4.99 9.58 9.51
C LEU A 408 -5.82 8.65 8.61
N ALA A 409 -5.72 7.34 8.83
CA ALA A 409 -6.52 6.34 8.12
C ALA A 409 -8.02 6.45 8.46
N GLU A 410 -8.38 6.65 9.74
CA GLU A 410 -9.77 6.87 10.18
C GLU A 410 -10.43 8.01 9.41
N ASN A 411 -9.78 9.17 9.35
CA ASN A 411 -10.33 10.35 8.68
C ASN A 411 -10.39 10.17 7.16
N THR A 412 -9.33 9.66 6.56
CA THR A 412 -9.26 9.52 5.09
C THR A 412 -10.30 8.53 4.57
N THR A 413 -10.44 7.38 5.23
CA THR A 413 -11.44 6.37 4.86
C THR A 413 -12.86 6.85 5.09
N MET A 414 -13.13 7.61 6.15
CA MET A 414 -14.46 8.14 6.43
C MET A 414 -14.87 9.23 5.44
N ILE A 415 -13.98 10.16 5.11
CA ILE A 415 -14.23 11.18 4.08
C ILE A 415 -14.45 10.49 2.73
N GLY A 416 -13.60 9.52 2.37
CA GLY A 416 -13.78 8.71 1.17
C GLY A 416 -15.15 8.05 1.13
N PHE A 417 -15.52 7.36 2.20
CA PHE A 417 -16.81 6.68 2.34
C PHE A 417 -17.99 7.63 2.16
N LEU A 418 -18.06 8.71 2.94
CA LEU A 418 -19.15 9.68 2.86
C LEU A 418 -19.27 10.29 1.46
N CYS A 419 -18.15 10.58 0.79
CA CYS A 419 -18.18 11.16 -0.54
C CYS A 419 -18.62 10.16 -1.61
N TRP A 420 -18.02 8.96 -1.68
CA TRP A 420 -18.38 8.01 -2.73
C TRP A 420 -19.74 7.39 -2.51
N VAL A 421 -20.26 7.26 -1.28
CA VAL A 421 -21.62 6.76 -1.05
C VAL A 421 -22.62 7.70 -1.71
N ASN A 422 -22.45 9.02 -1.57
CA ASN A 422 -23.31 9.99 -2.25
C ASN A 422 -23.10 10.00 -3.77
N ILE A 423 -21.84 10.00 -4.23
CA ILE A 423 -21.54 10.06 -5.67
C ILE A 423 -22.00 8.80 -6.41
N LEU A 424 -21.83 7.61 -5.84
CA LEU A 424 -22.18 6.36 -6.51
C LEU A 424 -23.66 5.99 -6.32
N HIS A 425 -24.32 6.50 -5.29
CA HIS A 425 -25.76 6.34 -5.13
C HIS A 425 -26.56 7.24 -6.08
N PHE A 426 -26.18 8.51 -6.23
CA PHE A 426 -26.89 9.48 -7.09
C PHE A 426 -26.27 9.71 -8.47
N GLY A 427 -25.07 9.17 -8.72
CA GLY A 427 -24.31 9.43 -9.94
C GLY A 427 -24.60 8.45 -11.07
N PRO A 428 -24.02 8.72 -12.27
CA PRO A 428 -24.24 7.92 -13.48
C PRO A 428 -23.66 6.50 -13.38
N ASN A 429 -22.74 6.28 -12.44
CA ASN A 429 -22.09 4.99 -12.23
C ASN A 429 -22.86 4.06 -11.28
N ARG A 430 -24.07 4.46 -10.88
CA ARG A 430 -24.92 3.69 -9.97
C ARG A 430 -25.03 2.23 -10.43
N ALA A 431 -25.39 1.98 -11.68
CA ALA A 431 -25.60 0.63 -12.21
C ALA A 431 -24.36 -0.30 -12.06
N ALA A 432 -23.14 0.25 -12.14
CA ALA A 432 -21.89 -0.52 -12.00
C ALA A 432 -21.60 -0.92 -10.54
N TYR A 433 -22.23 -0.28 -9.56
CA TYR A 433 -22.03 -0.52 -8.13
C TYR A 433 -23.34 -0.91 -7.40
N PRO A 434 -23.79 -2.16 -7.55
CA PRO A 434 -24.99 -2.65 -6.84
C PRO A 434 -24.88 -2.52 -5.32
N TYR A 435 -23.65 -2.55 -4.77
CA TYR A 435 -23.40 -2.39 -3.35
C TYR A 435 -23.99 -1.09 -2.76
N PHE A 436 -24.11 -0.02 -3.56
CA PHE A 436 -24.65 1.28 -3.11
C PHE A 436 -26.12 1.49 -3.51
N HIS A 437 -26.81 0.47 -4.03
CA HIS A 437 -28.25 0.51 -4.30
C HIS A 437 -29.02 0.30 -3.01
N MET A 438 -29.22 1.38 -2.24
CA MET A 438 -29.95 1.35 -0.98
C MET A 438 -31.44 1.65 -1.19
N ASP A 439 -32.08 0.93 -2.13
CA ASP A 439 -33.51 1.11 -2.43
C ASP A 439 -34.39 0.24 -1.51
N ASP A 440 -35.52 0.79 -1.07
CA ASP A 440 -36.47 0.22 -0.09
C ASP A 440 -37.19 -1.08 -0.54
N LYS A 441 -36.75 -1.73 -1.63
CA LYS A 441 -37.52 -2.80 -2.30
C LYS A 441 -37.51 -4.16 -1.57
N ASP A 442 -36.57 -4.41 -0.66
CA ASP A 442 -36.36 -5.73 -0.05
C ASP A 442 -36.72 -5.84 1.45
N GLY A 443 -37.43 -4.86 2.02
CA GLY A 443 -37.73 -4.86 3.47
C GLY A 443 -36.47 -4.75 4.35
N ASN A 444 -35.34 -4.30 3.78
CA ASN A 444 -34.13 -3.96 4.52
C ASN A 444 -34.33 -2.61 5.24
N PRO A 445 -34.10 -2.51 6.56
CA PRO A 445 -34.33 -1.28 7.33
C PRO A 445 -33.28 -0.17 7.10
N TYR A 446 -32.41 -0.29 6.10
CA TYR A 446 -31.27 0.60 5.89
C TYR A 446 -31.41 1.44 4.62
N ASN A 447 -32.02 2.62 4.81
CA ASN A 447 -32.12 3.64 3.78
C ASN A 447 -30.79 4.41 3.68
N HIS A 448 -30.52 4.98 2.50
CA HIS A 448 -29.35 5.85 2.27
C HIS A 448 -29.16 6.91 3.36
N GLN A 449 -30.25 7.56 3.78
CA GLN A 449 -30.22 8.58 4.84
C GLN A 449 -29.70 8.03 6.18
N LEU A 450 -30.11 6.83 6.56
CA LEU A 450 -29.67 6.20 7.81
C LEU A 450 -28.17 5.88 7.77
N THR A 451 -27.69 5.33 6.65
CA THR A 451 -26.26 5.03 6.48
C THR A 451 -25.39 6.29 6.56
N VAL A 452 -25.81 7.39 5.93
CA VAL A 452 -25.07 8.66 5.98
C VAL A 452 -25.09 9.25 7.39
N ILE A 453 -26.25 9.31 8.05
CA ILE A 453 -26.36 9.84 9.42
C ILE A 453 -25.53 9.00 10.39
N ALA A 454 -25.63 7.67 10.31
CA ALA A 454 -24.85 6.75 11.12
C ALA A 454 -23.34 6.94 10.90
N ALA A 455 -22.89 7.07 9.65
CA ALA A 455 -21.48 7.33 9.33
C ALA A 455 -20.98 8.67 9.90
N ILE A 456 -21.80 9.73 9.86
CA ILE A 456 -21.47 11.03 10.48
C ILE A 456 -21.37 10.90 12.01
N ILE A 457 -22.29 10.18 12.65
CA ILE A 457 -22.25 9.93 14.10
C ILE A 457 -20.99 9.14 14.49
N ILE A 458 -20.64 8.10 13.74
CA ILE A 458 -19.37 7.37 13.94
C ILE A 458 -18.20 8.34 13.83
N TRP A 459 -18.14 9.11 12.75
CA TRP A 459 -17.01 9.97 12.50
C TRP A 459 -16.81 11.01 13.61
N THR A 460 -17.90 11.63 14.07
CA THR A 460 -17.86 12.60 15.18
C THR A 460 -17.41 11.94 16.48
N SER A 461 -17.84 10.71 16.78
CA SER A 461 -17.38 9.99 17.96
C SER A 461 -15.89 9.60 17.88
N GLU A 462 -15.38 9.23 16.71
CA GLU A 462 -13.96 8.93 16.48
C GLU A 462 -13.08 10.19 16.56
N LEU A 463 -13.54 11.30 16.00
CA LEU A 463 -12.88 12.60 16.15
C LEU A 463 -12.81 13.00 17.63
N THR A 464 -13.87 12.72 18.39
CA THR A 464 -13.94 13.01 19.82
C THR A 464 -12.98 12.12 20.62
N SER A 465 -12.94 10.81 20.38
CA SER A 465 -12.01 9.90 21.05
C SER A 465 -10.56 10.23 20.72
N ALA A 466 -10.27 10.60 19.47
CA ALA A 466 -8.97 11.05 19.02
C ALA A 466 -8.54 12.34 19.73
N TYR A 467 -9.45 13.30 19.87
CA TYR A 467 -9.19 14.56 20.57
C TYR A 467 -8.89 14.33 22.05
N ILE A 468 -9.73 13.53 22.75
CA ILE A 468 -9.55 13.19 24.16
C ILE A 468 -8.19 12.49 24.35
N THR A 469 -7.87 11.49 23.54
CA THR A 469 -6.61 10.74 23.65
C THR A 469 -5.39 11.63 23.41
N ARG A 470 -5.44 12.54 22.42
CA ARG A 470 -4.37 13.54 22.19
C ARG A 470 -4.19 14.47 23.37
N HIS A 471 -5.29 14.93 23.97
CA HIS A 471 -5.24 15.77 25.16
C HIS A 471 -4.61 15.03 26.34
N THR A 472 -5.01 13.77 26.56
CA THR A 472 -4.42 12.90 27.58
C THR A 472 -2.92 12.71 27.36
N PHE A 473 -2.45 12.51 26.12
CA PHE A 473 -1.03 12.36 25.83
C PHE A 473 -0.22 13.63 26.10
N LYS A 474 -0.79 14.79 25.74
CA LYS A 474 -0.17 16.09 26.00
C LYS A 474 -0.06 16.37 27.50
N LYS A 475 -1.12 16.10 28.27
CA LYS A 475 -1.19 16.44 29.71
C LYS A 475 -0.52 15.41 30.62
N ALA A 476 -0.76 14.11 30.40
CA ALA A 476 -0.26 13.05 31.28
C ALA A 476 1.19 12.65 30.96
N PHE A 477 1.61 12.71 29.69
CA PHE A 477 2.91 12.21 29.25
C PHE A 477 3.82 13.29 28.66
N ASN A 478 3.42 14.58 28.67
CA ASN A 478 4.14 15.70 28.07
C ASN A 478 4.61 15.41 26.64
N HIS A 479 3.77 14.75 25.85
CA HIS A 479 4.14 14.27 24.51
C HIS A 479 3.14 14.69 23.45
N SER A 480 3.60 15.51 22.52
CA SER A 480 2.80 16.02 21.42
C SER A 480 2.95 15.14 20.19
N ILE A 481 1.95 14.29 19.95
CA ILE A 481 1.89 13.37 18.81
C ILE A 481 1.99 14.14 17.48
N THR A 482 1.27 15.26 17.38
CA THR A 482 1.23 16.05 16.14
C THR A 482 2.58 16.69 15.84
N GLN A 483 3.27 17.22 16.84
CA GLN A 483 4.60 17.82 16.64
C GLN A 483 5.63 16.74 16.30
N GLN A 484 5.53 15.56 16.92
CA GLN A 484 6.39 14.43 16.58
C GLN A 484 6.20 14.03 15.10
N ALA A 485 4.96 13.88 14.64
CA ALA A 485 4.68 13.54 13.24
C ALA A 485 5.25 14.59 12.26
N VAL A 486 5.12 15.90 12.58
CA VAL A 486 5.71 16.97 11.76
C VAL A 486 7.23 16.88 11.69
N ARG A 487 7.90 16.64 12.82
CA ARG A 487 9.37 16.43 12.84
C ARG A 487 9.79 15.23 12.01
N GLU A 488 9.02 14.14 12.04
CA GLU A 488 9.28 12.97 11.20
C GLU A 488 9.11 13.27 9.70
N PHE A 489 8.13 14.09 9.32
CA PHE A 489 7.95 14.52 7.93
C PHE A 489 9.11 15.39 7.43
N GLU A 490 9.63 16.28 8.28
CA GLU A 490 10.79 17.10 7.95
C GLU A 490 12.07 16.24 7.82
N LYS A 491 12.22 15.24 8.70
CA LYS A 491 13.33 14.28 8.64
C LYS A 491 13.25 13.37 7.41
N TYR A 492 12.05 12.95 7.03
CA TYR A 492 11.80 12.00 5.93
C TYR A 492 10.72 12.52 4.96
N PRO A 493 11.06 13.45 4.06
CA PRO A 493 10.07 14.13 3.23
C PRO A 493 9.38 13.21 2.21
N GLU A 494 10.04 12.14 1.77
CA GLU A 494 9.45 11.14 0.85
C GLU A 494 8.28 10.35 1.47
N MET A 495 8.16 10.34 2.81
CA MET A 495 7.11 9.60 3.52
C MET A 495 5.70 10.12 3.20
N ILE A 496 5.54 11.44 3.00
CA ILE A 496 4.24 12.07 2.70
C ILE A 496 3.66 11.54 1.39
N ILE A 497 4.47 11.41 0.35
CA ILE A 497 4.00 10.89 -0.94
C ILE A 497 3.67 9.41 -0.82
N GLY A 498 4.50 8.65 -0.10
CA GLY A 498 4.19 7.26 0.22
C GLY A 498 2.83 7.12 0.91
N PHE A 499 2.51 8.02 1.85
CA PHE A 499 1.21 8.04 2.51
C PHE A 499 0.06 8.35 1.56
N VAL A 500 0.18 9.41 0.76
CA VAL A 500 -0.85 9.78 -0.22
C VAL A 500 -1.10 8.64 -1.21
N LEU A 501 -0.04 8.01 -1.74
CA LEU A 501 -0.18 6.89 -2.68
C LEU A 501 -0.78 5.64 -2.06
N VAL A 502 -0.41 5.31 -0.83
CA VAL A 502 -1.06 4.21 -0.09
C VAL A 502 -2.55 4.49 0.08
N MET A 503 -2.90 5.72 0.47
CA MET A 503 -4.30 6.09 0.66
C MET A 503 -5.08 6.01 -0.65
N ILE A 504 -4.58 6.58 -1.75
CA ILE A 504 -5.24 6.49 -3.06
C ILE A 504 -5.38 5.02 -3.49
N HIS A 505 -4.30 4.24 -3.45
CA HIS A 505 -4.32 2.86 -3.92
C HIS A 505 -5.32 1.99 -3.15
N VAL A 506 -5.32 2.09 -1.82
CA VAL A 506 -6.20 1.28 -0.97
C VAL A 506 -7.68 1.70 -1.13
N LEU A 507 -7.97 2.99 -1.33
CA LEU A 507 -9.32 3.48 -1.64
C LEU A 507 -9.79 3.07 -3.05
N GLN A 508 -8.92 3.12 -4.07
CA GLN A 508 -9.25 2.59 -5.40
C GLN A 508 -9.47 1.08 -5.37
N ASN A 509 -8.67 0.36 -4.58
CA ASN A 509 -8.76 -1.09 -4.46
C ASN A 509 -10.16 -1.54 -4.01
N ILE A 510 -10.72 -0.88 -2.99
CA ILE A 510 -12.06 -1.27 -2.54
C ILE A 510 -13.14 -0.97 -3.57
N LEU A 511 -13.03 0.16 -4.27
CA LEU A 511 -13.98 0.49 -5.32
C LEU A 511 -13.88 -0.53 -6.46
N MET A 512 -12.67 -0.89 -6.91
CA MET A 512 -12.45 -1.97 -7.87
C MET A 512 -13.08 -3.30 -7.43
N ALA A 513 -12.99 -3.65 -6.15
CA ALA A 513 -13.58 -4.87 -5.61
C ALA A 513 -15.12 -4.85 -5.51
N LEU A 514 -15.73 -3.65 -5.50
CA LEU A 514 -17.18 -3.48 -5.41
C LEU A 514 -17.86 -3.29 -6.77
N VAL A 515 -17.10 -3.02 -7.84
CA VAL A 515 -17.64 -2.94 -9.21
C VAL A 515 -18.12 -4.33 -9.63
N LYS A 516 -19.36 -4.40 -10.14
CA LYS A 516 -19.83 -5.60 -10.84
C LYS A 516 -19.33 -5.55 -12.27
N LEU A 517 -18.52 -6.54 -12.65
CA LEU A 517 -17.97 -6.66 -13.99
C LEU A 517 -18.77 -7.73 -14.74
N ASP A 518 -19.26 -7.35 -15.93
CA ASP A 518 -19.82 -8.25 -16.92
C ASP A 518 -19.48 -7.69 -18.30
N PHE A 519 -18.60 -8.37 -19.02
CA PHE A 519 -18.17 -7.98 -20.37
C PHE A 519 -18.77 -8.86 -21.48
N THR A 520 -19.73 -9.74 -21.16
CA THR A 520 -20.24 -10.77 -22.08
C THR A 520 -21.16 -10.22 -23.19
N ALA A 521 -20.55 -9.64 -24.24
CA ALA A 521 -21.24 -9.28 -25.48
C ALA A 521 -20.82 -10.14 -26.69
N ASN A 522 -19.68 -10.86 -26.63
CA ASN A 522 -19.08 -11.51 -27.80
C ASN A 522 -19.23 -13.04 -27.87
N LEU A 523 -19.62 -13.71 -26.78
CA LEU A 523 -19.80 -15.17 -26.80
C LEU A 523 -21.18 -15.61 -27.33
N GLU A 524 -22.19 -14.75 -27.25
CA GLU A 524 -23.52 -15.04 -27.83
C GLU A 524 -23.56 -14.87 -29.36
N LYS A 525 -22.57 -14.21 -29.97
CA LYS A 525 -22.52 -14.01 -31.43
C LYS A 525 -21.85 -15.16 -32.19
N VAL A 526 -21.40 -16.22 -31.51
CA VAL A 526 -20.67 -17.35 -32.12
C VAL A 526 -21.35 -18.71 -31.92
N ASN A 527 -22.54 -18.75 -31.32
CA ASN A 527 -23.38 -19.98 -31.26
C ASN A 527 -24.62 -19.87 -32.13
#